data_AF-A0A3M9ZZ73-F1
#
_entry.id   AF-A0A3M9ZZ73-F1
#
_cell.length_a   1.000
_cell.length_b   1.000
_cell.length_c   1.000
_cell.angle_alpha   90.00
_cell.angle_beta   90.00
_cell.angle_gamma   90.00
#
_symmetry.space_group_name_H-M   'P 1'
#
loop_
_entity.id
_entity.type
_entity.pdbx_description
1 polymer ?
#
loop_
_entity_poly.entity_id
_entity_poly.type
_entity_poly.pdbx_seq_one_letter_code
_entity_poly.pdbx_strand_id
1 'polypeptide(L)' 'MEAPPETFEVNYSCLRCGTAVANAELARLPEIKCICGFRVFTKIRPPVVKTVKAL' A
#
# COMPACT_ATOMS: atom_id res chain seq x y z
N MET A 1 1.65 -17.13 24.39
CA MET A 1 2.50 -16.08 23.81
C MET A 1 2.13 -16.02 22.34
N GLU A 2 1.15 -15.17 21.99
CA GLU A 2 0.73 -14.98 20.59
C GLU A 2 1.80 -14.17 19.87
N ALA A 3 2.36 -14.72 18.80
CA ALA A 3 3.26 -13.99 17.92
C ALA A 3 2.52 -12.76 17.36
N PRO A 4 3.12 -11.56 17.36
CA PRO A 4 2.47 -10.40 16.79
C PRO A 4 2.15 -10.69 15.32
N PRO A 5 0.95 -10.31 14.82
CA PRO A 5 0.62 -10.47 13.43
C PRO A 5 1.71 -9.77 12.61
N GLU A 6 2.33 -10.50 11.71
CA GLU A 6 3.30 -10.00 10.75
C GLU A 6 2.62 -8.92 9.89
N THR A 7 2.70 -7.68 10.37
CA THR A 7 2.10 -6.51 9.71
C THR A 7 2.99 -6.15 8.54
N PHE A 8 2.73 -6.76 7.39
CA PHE A 8 3.39 -6.38 6.15
C PHE A 8 3.10 -4.90 5.85
N GLU A 9 4.15 -4.11 5.62
CA GLU A 9 4.02 -2.72 5.22
C GLU A 9 3.38 -2.65 3.84
N VAL A 10 2.09 -2.29 3.80
CA VAL A 10 1.32 -2.13 2.57
C VAL A 10 1.64 -0.76 1.98
N ASN A 11 2.29 -0.76 0.81
CA ASN A 11 2.59 0.45 0.07
C ASN A 11 1.54 0.70 -1.02
N TYR A 12 1.18 1.96 -1.19
CA TYR A 12 0.23 2.44 -2.18
C TYR A 12 0.95 3.30 -3.21
N SER A 13 0.51 3.27 -4.46
CA SER A 13 0.99 4.14 -5.53
C SER A 13 -0.10 5.11 -5.95
N CYS A 14 0.21 6.40 -6.06
CA CYS A 14 -0.73 7.37 -6.59
C CYS A 14 -0.93 7.16 -8.10
N LEU A 15 -2.19 7.10 -8.56
CA LEU A 15 -2.49 6.87 -9.97
C LEU A 15 -1.97 7.99 -10.90
N ARG A 16 -1.83 9.22 -10.40
CA ARG A 16 -1.48 10.39 -11.22
C ARG A 16 0.03 10.66 -11.32
N CYS A 17 0.74 10.58 -10.20
CA CYS A 17 2.17 10.91 -10.13
C CYS A 17 3.06 9.70 -9.81
N GLY A 18 2.48 8.53 -9.53
CA GLY A 18 3.24 7.30 -9.25
C GLY A 18 3.96 7.28 -7.91
N THR A 19 3.77 8.28 -7.04
CA THR A 19 4.44 8.35 -5.74
C THR A 19 4.01 7.18 -4.86
N ALA A 20 5.00 6.41 -4.38
CA ALA A 20 4.79 5.33 -3.43
C ALA A 20 4.68 5.89 -2.00
N VAL A 21 3.59 5.57 -1.31
CA VAL A 21 3.32 6.04 0.05
C VAL A 21 2.83 4.87 0.91
N ALA A 22 3.34 4.76 2.14
CA ALA A 22 2.99 3.69 3.06
C ALA A 22 1.60 3.94 3.70
N ASN A 23 0.90 2.87 4.08
CA ASN A 23 -0.38 2.97 4.78
C ASN A 23 -0.31 3.81 6.07
N ALA A 24 0.80 3.69 6.83
CA ALA A 24 1.00 4.43 8.07
C ALA A 24 0.98 5.96 7.86
N GLU A 25 1.52 6.44 6.74
CA GLU A 25 1.52 7.86 6.39
C GLU A 25 0.11 8.33 6.01
N LEU A 26 -0.65 7.51 5.28
CA LEU A 26 -2.04 7.81 4.91
C LEU A 26 -2.97 7.83 6.14
N ALA A 27 -2.70 7.00 7.15
CA ALA A 27 -3.47 6.94 8.39
C ALA A 27 -3.21 8.11 9.35
N ARG A 28 -2.08 8.82 9.19
CA ARG A 28 -1.74 10.03 9.97
C ARG A 28 -2.46 11.27 9.46
N LEU A 29 -2.87 11.28 8.19
CA LEU A 29 -3.56 12.40 7.57
C LEU A 29 -5.07 12.29 7.82
N PRO A 30 -5.77 13.40 8.12
CA PRO A 30 -7.22 13.39 8.28
C PRO A 30 -7.97 13.08 6.97
N GLU A 31 -7.34 13.34 5.82
CA GLU A 31 -7.84 13.00 4.49
C GLU A 31 -6.78 12.23 3.69
N ILE A 32 -7.23 11.20 2.98
CA ILE A 32 -6.35 10.39 2.13
C ILE A 32 -6.03 11.14 0.83
N LYS A 33 -4.86 11.79 0.79
CA LYS A 33 -4.45 12.65 -0.33
C LYS A 33 -2.98 12.42 -0.66
N CYS A 34 -2.67 12.42 -1.95
CA CYS A 34 -1.28 12.47 -2.40
C CYS A 34 -0.77 13.93 -2.37
N ILE A 35 0.55 14.11 -2.34
CA ILE A 35 1.22 15.41 -2.46
C ILE A 35 0.81 16.18 -3.74
N CYS A 36 0.39 15.46 -4.79
CA CYS A 36 -0.11 16.04 -6.04
C CYS A 36 -1.59 16.49 -5.98
N GLY A 37 -2.26 16.27 -4.85
CA GLY A 37 -3.66 16.60 -4.63
C GLY A 37 -4.67 15.53 -5.05
N PHE A 38 -4.24 14.45 -5.68
CA PHE A 38 -5.09 13.34 -6.13
C PHE A 38 -5.41 12.37 -4.97
N ARG A 39 -6.60 11.74 -5.00
CA ARG A 39 -7.11 10.89 -3.91
C ARG A 39 -7.15 9.39 -4.25
N VAL A 40 -6.84 9.02 -5.49
CA VAL A 40 -6.89 7.62 -5.95
C VAL A 40 -5.52 6.99 -5.87
N PHE A 41 -5.43 5.89 -5.13
CA PHE A 41 -4.23 5.10 -4.94
C PHE A 41 -4.47 3.63 -5.30
N THR A 42 -3.46 2.98 -5.89
CA THR A 42 -3.45 1.54 -6.16
C THR A 42 -2.54 0.84 -5.16
N LYS A 43 -2.90 -0.38 -4.71
CA LYS A 43 -2.01 -1.18 -3.85
C LYS A 43 -0.85 -1.72 -4.68
N ILE A 44 0.37 -1.51 -4.21
CA ILE A 44 1.56 -2.11 -4.81
C ILE A 44 1.56 -3.60 -4.49
N ARG A 45 1.96 -4.42 -5.46
CA ARG A 45 2.04 -5.87 -5.28
C ARG A 45 3.01 -6.18 -4.13
N PRO A 46 2.60 -6.94 -3.11
CA PRO A 46 3.51 -7.35 -2.05
C PRO A 46 4.63 -8.24 -2.63
N PRO A 47 5.83 -8.23 -2.02
CA PRO A 47 6.98 -9.03 -2.47
C PRO A 47 6.78 -10.55 -2.31
N VAL A 48 5.68 -10.97 -1.67
CA VAL A 48 5.32 -12.38 -1.50
C VAL A 48 5.04 -13.01 -2.86
N VAL A 49 5.85 -14.00 -3.22
CA VAL A 49 5.69 -14.81 -4.43
C VAL A 49 4.38 -15.59 -4.30
N LYS A 50 3.45 -15.33 -5.22
CA LYS A 50 2.21 -16.11 -5.34
C LYS A 50 2.42 -17.19 -6.40
N THR A 51 2.36 -18.45 -6.00
CA THR A 51 2.37 -19.59 -6.93
C THR A 51 0.99 -19.75 -7.55
N VAL A 52 0.89 -19.70 -8.87
CA VAL A 52 -0.35 -19.93 -9.62
C VAL A 52 -0.19 -21.25 -10.37
N LYS A 53 -1.13 -22.19 -10.20
CA LYS A 53 -1.13 -23.42 -11.00
C LYS A 53 -1.38 -23.03 -12.45
N ALA A 54 -0.49 -23.43 -13.35
CA ALA A 54 -0.83 -23.49 -14.75
C ALA A 54 -1.85 -24.61 -14.94
N LEU A 55 -2.86 -24.36 -15.79
CA LEU A 55 -4.01 -25.23 -16.11
C LEU A 55 -3.73 -26.73 -15.94
#